data_AF-A0A099KAT2-F1
#
_entry.id   AF-A0A099KAT2-F1
#
_cell.length_a   1.000
_cell.length_b   1.000
_cell.length_c   1.000
_cell.angle_alpha   90.00
_cell.angle_beta   90.00
_cell.angle_gamma   90.00
#
_symmetry.space_group_name_H-M   'P 1'
#
loop_
_entity.id
_entity.type
_entity.pdbx_description
1 polymer ?
#
loop_
_entity_poly.entity_id
_entity_poly.type
_entity_poly.pdbx_seq_one_letter_code
_entity_poly.pdbx_strand_id
1 'polypeptide(L)' 'MSNLIEKPTPPAANECCESGSCNPCVWDTYTAEMQKWRIQQSELKAKKEVQSKPAP' A
#
# COMPACT_ATOMS: atom_id res chain seq x y z
N MET A 1 -6.48 -16.32 -9.61
CA MET A 1 -6.23 -14.87 -9.77
C MET A 1 -5.46 -14.42 -8.54
N SER A 2 -4.18 -14.05 -8.67
CA SER A 2 -3.40 -13.54 -7.54
C SER A 2 -3.98 -12.18 -7.15
N ASN A 3 -4.61 -12.08 -5.98
CA ASN A 3 -5.15 -10.82 -5.47
C ASN A 3 -4.00 -9.96 -4.94
N LEU A 4 -3.22 -9.40 -5.86
CA LEU A 4 -2.14 -8.48 -5.58
C LEU A 4 -2.73 -7.08 -5.46
N ILE A 5 -2.70 -6.53 -4.26
CA ILE A 5 -2.98 -5.11 -4.02
C ILE A 5 -2.03 -4.28 -4.91
N GLU A 6 -2.60 -3.39 -5.71
CA GLU A 6 -1.86 -2.43 -6.53
C GLU A 6 -1.40 -1.25 -5.67
N LYS A 7 -0.32 -0.57 -6.09
CA LYS A 7 0.23 0.54 -5.32
C LYS A 7 -0.76 1.72 -5.42
N PRO A 8 -1.31 2.21 -4.30
CA PRO A 8 -2.22 3.35 -4.35
C PRO A 8 -1.46 4.61 -4.81
N THR A 9 -2.15 5.47 -5.53
CA THR A 9 -1.62 6.77 -5.97
C THR A 9 -1.84 7.83 -4.90
N PRO A 10 -0.81 8.63 -4.55
CA PRO A 10 -0.97 9.68 -3.55
C PRO A 10 -1.95 10.74 -4.07
N PRO A 11 -2.92 11.16 -3.24
CA PRO A 11 -3.79 12.28 -3.58
C PRO A 11 -2.98 13.58 -3.63
N ALA A 12 -3.51 14.59 -4.31
CA ALA A 12 -2.85 15.89 -4.33
C ALA A 12 -2.95 16.57 -2.95
N ALA A 13 -1.95 17.38 -2.60
CA ALA A 13 -1.88 18.01 -1.27
C ALA A 13 -3.11 18.90 -0.96
N ASN A 14 -3.74 19.45 -1.99
CA ASN A 14 -4.95 20.27 -1.92
C ASN A 14 -6.26 19.46 -1.86
N GLU A 15 -6.23 18.13 -2.01
CA GLU A 15 -7.42 17.27 -1.93
C GLU A 15 -7.82 16.96 -0.49
N CYS A 16 -6.89 17.06 0.46
CA CYS A 16 -7.27 17.05 1.86
C CYS A 16 -7.53 18.47 2.31
N CYS A 17 -8.79 18.71 2.68
CA CYS A 17 -9.26 19.99 3.17
C CYS A 17 -8.36 20.45 4.34
N GLU A 18 -7.48 21.42 4.08
CA GLU A 18 -6.50 21.97 5.03
C GLU A 18 -7.16 22.55 6.30
N SER A 19 -8.48 22.69 6.31
CA SER A 19 -9.27 23.24 7.41
C SER A 19 -9.94 22.19 8.32
N GLY A 20 -9.53 20.92 8.26
CA GLY A 20 -9.97 19.87 9.20
C GLY A 20 -11.49 19.62 9.25
N SER A 21 -12.26 20.19 8.33
CA SER A 21 -13.73 20.14 8.32
C SER A 21 -14.30 19.03 7.44
N CYS A 22 -13.53 18.52 6.47
CA CYS A 22 -13.89 17.31 5.75
C CYS A 22 -13.29 16.08 6.45
N ASN A 23 -14.09 15.43 7.28
CA ASN A 23 -13.88 14.05 7.66
C ASN A 23 -14.69 13.15 6.72
N PRO A 24 -14.08 12.14 6.07
CA PRO A 24 -12.70 11.65 6.22
C PRO A 24 -11.69 12.32 5.25
N CYS A 25 -10.45 12.54 5.72
CA CYS A 25 -9.36 13.01 4.85
C CYS A 25 -8.95 11.89 3.87
N VAL A 26 -8.76 12.25 2.60
CA VAL A 26 -8.30 11.30 1.55
C VAL A 26 -6.96 10.65 1.91
N TRP A 27 -6.11 11.33 2.70
CA TRP A 27 -4.85 10.78 3.19
C TRP A 27 -5.03 9.61 4.17
N ASP A 28 -6.08 9.59 5.00
CA ASP A 28 -6.34 8.44 5.89
C ASP A 28 -6.61 7.18 5.07
N THR A 29 -7.41 7.31 4.02
CA THR A 29 -7.71 6.19 3.12
C THR A 29 -6.45 5.75 2.38
N TYR A 30 -5.72 6.71 1.79
CA TYR A 30 -4.47 6.43 1.08
C TYR A 30 -3.42 5.76 1.98
N THR A 31 -3.22 6.24 3.20
CA THR A 31 -2.24 5.66 4.13
C THR A 31 -2.64 4.25 4.56
N ALA A 32 -3.92 3.99 4.81
CA ALA A 32 -4.42 2.66 5.12
C ALA A 32 -4.21 1.66 3.97
N GLU A 33 -4.50 2.06 2.73
CA GLU A 33 -4.27 1.23 1.55
C GLU A 33 -2.77 1.03 1.27
N MET A 34 -1.98 2.08 1.43
CA MET A 34 -0.53 2.04 1.23
C MET A 34 0.15 1.13 2.25
N GLN A 35 -0.34 1.11 3.50
CA GLN A 35 0.13 0.17 4.52
C GLN A 35 -0.13 -1.28 4.10
N LYS A 36 -1.34 -1.62 3.63
CA LYS A 36 -1.67 -2.96 3.15
C LYS A 36 -0.77 -3.38 1.98
N TRP A 37 -0.55 -2.46 1.03
CA TRP A 37 0.35 -2.70 -0.09
C TRP A 37 1.79 -3.00 0.37
N ARG A 38 2.32 -2.22 1.31
CA ARG A 38 3.68 -2.44 1.87
C ARG A 38 3.82 -3.80 2.53
N ILE A 39 2.84 -4.21 3.34
CA ILE A 39 2.81 -5.52 3.99
C ILE A 39 2.87 -6.62 2.93
N GLN A 40 1.97 -6.58 1.95
CA GLN A 40 1.93 -7.55 0.88
C GLN A 40 3.26 -7.60 0.08
N GLN A 41 3.85 -6.45 -0.24
CA GLN A 41 5.15 -6.39 -0.93
C GLN A 41 6.26 -7.05 -0.12
N SER A 42 6.27 -6.87 1.20
CA SER A 42 7.25 -7.53 2.07
C SER A 42 7.08 -9.05 2.07
N GLU A 43 5.84 -9.55 2.13
CA GLU A 43 5.53 -10.98 2.09
C GLU A 43 5.91 -11.60 0.73
N LEU A 44 5.67 -10.89 -0.37
CA LEU A 44 6.04 -11.33 -1.71
C LEU A 44 7.55 -11.38 -1.91
N LYS A 45 8.29 -10.39 -1.38
CA LYS A 45 9.76 -10.38 -1.40
C LYS A 45 10.30 -11.58 -0.64
N ALA A 46 9.83 -11.79 0.59
CA ALA A 46 10.20 -12.95 1.41
C ALA A 46 9.89 -14.28 0.68
N LYS A 47 8.71 -14.40 0.07
CA LYS A 47 8.33 -15.60 -0.72
C LYS A 47 9.17 -15.78 -1.98
N LYS A 48 9.56 -14.69 -2.67
CA LYS A 48 10.43 -14.75 -3.86
C LYS A 48 11.83 -15.20 -3.48
N GLU A 49 12.39 -14.68 -2.41
CA GLU A 49 13.72 -15.05 -1.93
C GLU A 49 13.77 -16.54 -1.55
N VAL A 50 12.75 -17.06 -0.87
CA VAL A 50 12.64 -18.48 -0.51
C VAL A 50 12.48 -19.40 -1.73
N GLN A 51 11.74 -19.00 -2.77
CA GLN A 51 11.58 -19.82 -3.99
C GLN A 51 12.76 -19.74 -4.97
N SER A 52 13.57 -18.69 -4.92
CA SER A 52 14.67 -18.47 -5.87
C SER A 52 15.98 -19.18 -5.50
N LYS A 53 16.05 -19.82 -4.33
CA LYS A 53 17.17 -20.68 -3.96
C LYS A 53 16.74 -22.15 -4.17
N PRO A 54 17.06 -22.79 -5.31
CA PRO A 54 16.95 -24.24 -5.37
C PRO A 54 17.84 -24.80 -4.26
N ALA A 55 17.27 -25.65 -3.40
CA ALA A 55 17.99 -26.29 -2.32
C ALA A 55 19.23 -27.02 -2.88
N PRO A 56 20.41 -26.94 -2.22
CA PRO A 56 21.52 -27.84 -2.52
C PRO A 56 21.18 -29.29 -2.16
#